data_AF-K9BJ79-F1
#
_entry.id   AF-K9BJ79-F1
#
_cell.length_a   1.000
_cell.length_b   1.000
_cell.length_c   1.000
_cell.angle_alpha   90.00
_cell.angle_beta   90.00
_cell.angle_gamma   90.00
#
_symmetry.space_group_name_H-M   'P 1'
#
loop_
_entity.id
_entity.type
_entity.pdbx_description
1 polymer ?
#
loop_
_entity_poly.entity_id
_entity_poly.type
_entity_poly.pdbx_seq_one_letter_code
_entity_poly.pdbx_strand_id
1 'polypeptide(L)'
;MSGTMKNPQQRKQESILKLKAKAIPYIDWLPHIESSDDVIQRSAERIAKRAIACLLMIQVACDLDQDQFDQETEDFIVDLLNKFAVTDELTVKEKNILNRNASQQEIVNMIWKYEAYWVLLWALGIVEELKYPDEIADCDFAIQVVSGCDSLQEFMQQVKLRNIEEILDEADLIYRYDWACVDARLKQQHAPANLNASIVLERHGALNWLIQADADWDNPDVST
;
A
#
# COMPACT_ATOMS: atom_id res chain seq x y z
N MET A 1 -12.39 -14.88 -16.73
CA MET A 1 -12.20 -14.35 -18.09
C MET A 1 -10.71 -14.09 -18.24
N SER A 2 -10.06 -14.64 -19.27
CA SER A 2 -8.68 -14.31 -19.59
C SER A 2 -8.65 -12.84 -20.00
N GLY A 3 -8.15 -11.98 -19.12
CA GLY A 3 -7.88 -10.59 -19.47
C GLY A 3 -6.85 -10.56 -20.58
N THR A 4 -7.12 -9.81 -21.64
CA THR A 4 -6.18 -9.58 -22.73
C THR A 4 -4.91 -8.97 -22.14
N MET A 5 -3.76 -9.62 -22.33
CA MET A 5 -2.47 -9.08 -21.90
C MET A 5 -2.28 -7.68 -22.49
N LYS A 6 -1.95 -6.72 -21.63
CA LYS A 6 -1.82 -5.32 -22.01
C LYS A 6 -0.36 -4.95 -22.16
N ASN A 7 0.00 -4.37 -23.30
CA ASN A 7 1.36 -3.90 -23.55
C ASN A 7 1.69 -2.74 -22.57
N PRO A 8 2.89 -2.72 -21.95
CA PRO A 8 3.34 -1.61 -21.09
C PRO A 8 3.14 -0.21 -21.68
N GLN A 9 3.37 -0.05 -22.99
CA GLN A 9 3.18 1.22 -23.67
C GLN A 9 1.71 1.63 -23.77
N GLN A 10 0.79 0.68 -23.93
CA GLN A 10 -0.65 0.95 -23.93
C GLN A 10 -1.11 1.40 -22.54
N ARG A 11 -0.67 0.68 -21.50
CA ARG A 11 -0.92 1.05 -20.10
C ARG A 11 -0.46 2.47 -19.78
N LYS A 12 0.78 2.80 -20.15
CA LYS A 12 1.33 4.16 -20.05
C LYS A 12 0.43 5.21 -20.69
N GLN A 13 -0.04 4.95 -21.91
CA GLN A 13 -0.88 5.89 -22.65
C GLN A 13 -2.23 6.10 -21.95
N GLU A 14 -2.85 5.04 -21.44
CA GLU A 14 -4.11 5.12 -20.70
C GLU A 14 -3.95 5.91 -19.38
N SER A 15 -2.88 5.69 -18.63
CA SER A 15 -2.57 6.49 -17.45
C SER A 15 -2.37 7.96 -17.80
N ILE A 16 -1.61 8.27 -18.87
CA ILE A 16 -1.44 9.66 -19.34
C ILE A 16 -2.78 10.30 -19.73
N LEU A 17 -3.71 9.55 -20.32
CA LEU A 17 -5.06 10.05 -20.60
C LEU A 17 -5.83 10.40 -19.32
N LYS A 18 -5.72 9.59 -18.26
CA LYS A 18 -6.28 9.89 -16.93
C LYS A 18 -5.68 11.17 -16.35
N LEU A 19 -4.36 11.36 -16.44
CA LEU A 19 -3.67 12.58 -16.00
C LEU A 19 -4.15 13.82 -16.77
N LYS A 20 -4.22 13.74 -18.11
CA LYS A 20 -4.70 14.82 -18.98
C LYS A 20 -6.12 15.25 -18.64
N ALA A 21 -7.02 14.29 -18.38
CA ALA A 21 -8.40 14.58 -18.02
C ALA A 21 -8.53 15.40 -16.73
N LYS A 22 -7.52 15.33 -15.83
CA LYS A 22 -7.46 16.07 -14.57
C LYS A 22 -6.49 17.27 -14.62
N ALA A 23 -5.96 17.60 -15.79
CA ALA A 23 -4.94 18.64 -15.98
C ALA A 23 -3.69 18.44 -15.10
N ILE A 24 -3.31 17.19 -14.83
CA ILE A 24 -2.10 16.84 -14.09
C ILE A 24 -0.91 16.88 -15.08
N PRO A 25 0.20 17.58 -14.73
CA PRO A 25 1.42 17.56 -15.54
C PRO A 25 1.94 16.13 -15.75
N TYR A 26 2.50 15.87 -16.93
CA TYR A 26 3.17 14.60 -17.26
C TYR A 26 4.33 14.86 -18.23
N ILE A 27 5.23 13.89 -18.37
CA ILE A 27 6.30 13.88 -19.38
C ILE A 27 6.21 12.63 -20.24
N ASP A 28 6.48 12.77 -21.54
CA ASP A 28 6.39 11.64 -22.48
C ASP A 28 7.51 10.62 -22.30
N TRP A 29 8.65 11.02 -21.73
CA TRP A 29 9.84 10.18 -21.58
C TRP A 29 9.97 9.47 -20.23
N LEU A 30 9.02 9.65 -19.29
CA LEU A 30 8.97 8.82 -18.08
C LEU A 30 8.85 7.34 -18.52
N PRO A 31 9.70 6.41 -18.07
CA PRO A 31 9.63 5.01 -18.48
C PRO A 31 8.25 4.39 -18.27
N HIS A 32 7.97 3.30 -18.99
CA HIS A 32 6.86 2.43 -18.60
C HIS A 32 7.37 1.42 -17.57
N ILE A 33 6.47 0.90 -16.74
CA ILE A 33 6.78 -0.24 -15.86
C ILE A 33 6.88 -1.54 -16.68
N GLU A 34 7.24 -2.63 -16.02
CA GLU A 34 7.38 -3.96 -16.63
C GLU A 34 6.05 -4.53 -17.18
N SER A 35 6.17 -5.55 -18.01
CA SER A 35 5.02 -6.31 -18.51
C SER A 35 4.58 -7.38 -17.50
N SER A 36 3.37 -7.92 -17.67
CA SER A 36 2.89 -9.03 -16.84
C SER A 36 3.71 -10.32 -17.03
N ASP A 37 4.43 -10.47 -18.15
CA ASP A 37 5.33 -11.62 -18.38
C ASP A 37 6.60 -11.58 -17.51
N ASP A 38 6.99 -10.38 -17.07
CA ASP A 38 8.21 -10.15 -16.27
C ASP A 38 7.93 -10.12 -14.76
N VAL A 39 6.65 -10.14 -14.37
CA VAL A 39 6.21 -9.93 -12.99
C VAL A 39 5.80 -11.24 -12.34
N ILE A 40 6.44 -11.57 -11.22
CA ILE A 40 6.05 -12.71 -10.39
C ILE A 40 5.02 -12.21 -9.37
N GLN A 41 3.74 -12.50 -9.65
CA GLN A 41 2.66 -12.13 -8.73
C GLN A 41 2.80 -12.88 -7.39
N ARG A 42 2.82 -12.10 -6.29
CA ARG A 42 2.77 -12.66 -4.93
C ARG A 42 1.48 -13.43 -4.69
N SER A 43 1.55 -14.50 -3.90
CA SER A 43 0.37 -15.27 -3.56
C SER A 43 -0.61 -14.45 -2.71
N ALA A 44 -1.90 -14.77 -2.82
CA ALA A 44 -2.95 -14.15 -2.02
C ALA A 44 -2.67 -14.26 -0.51
N GLU A 45 -2.18 -15.42 -0.06
CA GLU A 45 -1.80 -15.63 1.34
C GLU A 45 -0.64 -14.72 1.77
N ARG A 46 0.40 -14.55 0.94
CA ARG A 46 1.54 -13.67 1.24
C ARG A 46 1.09 -12.21 1.41
N ILE A 47 0.19 -11.75 0.55
CA ILE A 47 -0.37 -10.41 0.58
C ILE A 47 -1.28 -10.25 1.82
N ALA A 48 -2.14 -11.22 2.10
CA ALA A 48 -3.02 -11.21 3.27
C ALA A 48 -2.24 -11.17 4.59
N LYS A 49 -1.23 -12.02 4.75
CA LYS A 49 -0.37 -12.02 5.92
C LYS A 49 0.34 -10.68 6.11
N ARG A 50 0.85 -10.10 5.01
CA ARG A 50 1.48 -8.77 5.06
C ARG A 50 0.49 -7.69 5.47
N ALA A 51 -0.72 -7.71 4.92
CA ALA A 51 -1.77 -6.75 5.22
C ALA A 51 -2.17 -6.78 6.70
N ILE A 52 -2.41 -7.97 7.25
CA ILE A 52 -2.75 -8.15 8.67
C ILE A 52 -1.62 -7.66 9.57
N ALA A 53 -0.38 -8.10 9.32
CA ALA A 53 0.77 -7.66 10.12
C ALA A 53 0.97 -6.14 10.06
N CYS A 54 0.84 -5.55 8.87
CA CYS A 54 0.93 -4.10 8.71
C CYS A 54 -0.17 -3.37 9.50
N LEU A 55 -1.42 -3.81 9.42
CA LEU A 55 -2.52 -3.21 10.19
C LEU A 55 -2.26 -3.28 11.70
N LEU A 56 -1.82 -4.42 12.22
CA LEU A 56 -1.54 -4.57 13.64
C LEU A 56 -0.44 -3.60 14.11
N MET A 57 0.60 -3.39 13.30
CA MET A 57 1.66 -2.45 13.64
C MET A 57 1.25 -0.99 13.45
N ILE A 58 0.32 -0.70 12.53
CA ILE A 58 -0.34 0.60 12.44
C ILE A 58 -1.11 0.88 13.74
N GLN A 59 -1.84 -0.09 14.30
CA GLN A 59 -2.56 0.09 15.58
C GLN A 59 -1.58 0.39 16.72
N VAL A 60 -0.49 -0.38 16.83
CA VAL A 60 0.56 -0.11 17.82
C VAL A 60 1.12 1.30 17.66
N ALA A 61 1.36 1.75 16.43
CA ALA A 61 1.84 3.11 16.20
C ALA A 61 0.81 4.17 16.60
N CYS A 62 -0.48 3.96 16.34
CA CYS A 62 -1.55 4.84 16.81
C CYS A 62 -1.61 4.91 18.34
N ASP A 63 -1.50 3.77 19.02
CA ASP A 63 -1.52 3.70 20.50
C ASP A 63 -0.28 4.38 21.09
N LEU A 64 0.90 4.21 20.48
CA LEU A 64 2.12 4.89 20.89
C LEU A 64 2.02 6.41 20.73
N ASP A 65 1.48 6.89 19.61
CA ASP A 65 1.28 8.32 19.36
C ASP A 65 0.33 8.97 20.37
N GLN A 66 -0.61 8.19 20.92
CA GLN A 66 -1.60 8.61 21.91
C GLN A 66 -1.20 8.32 23.37
N ASP A 67 -0.01 7.76 23.61
CA ASP A 67 0.47 7.32 24.94
C ASP A 67 -0.46 6.27 25.60
N GLN A 68 -0.98 5.33 24.78
CA GLN A 68 -1.93 4.28 25.16
C GLN A 68 -1.37 2.85 24.99
N PHE A 69 -0.09 2.70 24.61
CA PHE A 69 0.53 1.39 24.38
C PHE A 69 1.21 0.80 25.63
N ASP A 70 0.40 0.31 26.57
CA ASP A 70 0.86 -0.38 27.78
C ASP A 70 1.09 -1.89 27.58
N GLN A 71 1.35 -2.63 28.66
CA GLN A 71 1.61 -4.07 28.61
C GLN A 71 0.37 -4.89 28.22
N GLU A 72 -0.83 -4.47 28.64
CA GLU A 72 -2.06 -5.19 28.32
C GLU A 72 -2.36 -5.09 26.82
N THR A 73 -2.21 -3.89 26.25
CA THR A 73 -2.33 -3.66 24.81
C THR A 73 -1.27 -4.43 24.02
N GLU A 74 -0.02 -4.47 24.51
CA GLU A 74 1.04 -5.28 23.88
C GLU A 74 0.71 -6.77 23.87
N ASP A 75 0.30 -7.34 25.00
CA ASP A 75 -0.06 -8.75 25.12
C ASP A 75 -1.22 -9.10 24.15
N PHE A 76 -2.22 -8.20 24.06
CA PHE A 76 -3.32 -8.34 23.10
C PHE A 76 -2.84 -8.34 21.63
N ILE A 77 -1.94 -7.43 21.26
CA ILE A 77 -1.36 -7.39 19.91
C ILE A 77 -0.55 -8.66 19.62
N VAL A 78 0.24 -9.15 20.58
CA VAL A 78 0.99 -10.41 20.44
C VAL A 78 0.06 -11.60 20.25
N ASP A 79 -1.04 -11.65 20.99
CA ASP A 79 -2.08 -12.68 20.81
C ASP A 79 -2.70 -12.61 19.43
N LEU A 80 -2.99 -11.42 18.90
CA LEU A 80 -3.49 -11.25 17.52
C LEU A 80 -2.46 -11.69 16.48
N LEU A 81 -1.18 -11.31 16.62
CA LEU A 81 -0.10 -11.74 15.71
C LEU A 81 -0.01 -13.28 15.64
N ASN A 82 -0.13 -13.94 16.80
CA ASN A 82 -0.13 -15.40 16.89
C ASN A 82 -1.42 -16.01 16.32
N LYS A 83 -2.59 -15.45 16.64
CA LYS A 83 -3.92 -15.87 16.14
C LYS A 83 -3.98 -15.88 14.62
N PHE A 84 -3.38 -14.89 13.97
CA PHE A 84 -3.31 -14.81 12.51
C PHE A 84 -2.07 -15.49 11.90
N ALA A 85 -1.15 -16.00 12.74
CA ALA A 85 0.11 -16.60 12.30
C ALA A 85 0.95 -15.66 11.41
N VAL A 86 1.09 -14.40 11.82
CA VAL A 86 1.81 -13.35 11.08
C VAL A 86 3.00 -12.75 11.85
N THR A 87 3.36 -13.30 13.01
CA THR A 87 4.52 -12.84 13.80
C THR A 87 5.82 -12.82 12.99
N ASP A 88 6.05 -13.85 12.16
CA ASP A 88 7.24 -13.96 11.32
C ASP A 88 7.24 -12.99 10.13
N GLU A 89 6.12 -12.32 9.87
CA GLU A 89 6.04 -11.32 8.82
C GLU A 89 6.57 -9.97 9.28
N LEU A 90 6.64 -9.71 10.59
CA LEU A 90 7.07 -8.41 11.08
C LEU A 90 8.45 -8.02 10.54
N THR A 91 8.53 -6.84 9.91
CA THR A 91 9.79 -6.27 9.45
C THR A 91 10.64 -5.80 10.62
N VAL A 92 11.88 -5.39 10.33
CA VAL A 92 12.76 -4.85 11.38
C VAL A 92 12.18 -3.54 11.93
N LYS A 93 11.64 -2.65 11.08
CA LYS A 93 11.01 -1.41 11.54
C LYS A 93 9.74 -1.68 12.34
N GLU A 94 8.91 -2.62 11.92
CA GLU A 94 7.70 -3.04 12.64
C GLU A 94 8.04 -3.63 14.04
N LYS A 95 9.08 -4.47 14.12
CA LYS A 95 9.59 -4.97 15.42
C LYS A 95 10.09 -3.84 16.31
N ASN A 96 10.75 -2.83 15.75
CA ASN A 96 11.20 -1.68 16.52
C ASN A 96 10.03 -0.87 17.10
N ILE A 97 8.95 -0.70 16.32
CA ILE A 97 7.70 -0.07 16.79
C ILE A 97 7.11 -0.86 17.96
N LEU A 98 6.91 -2.17 17.80
CA LEU A 98 6.37 -3.05 18.85
C LEU A 98 7.20 -3.00 20.14
N ASN A 99 8.53 -2.95 20.03
CA ASN A 99 9.45 -2.91 21.16
C ASN A 99 9.67 -1.50 21.74
N ARG A 100 8.87 -0.49 21.34
CA ARG A 100 9.02 0.92 21.78
C ARG A 100 10.41 1.50 21.50
N ASN A 101 11.07 0.99 20.46
CA ASN A 101 12.41 1.38 20.02
C ASN A 101 12.32 2.10 18.67
N ALA A 102 11.41 3.07 18.57
CA ALA A 102 11.17 3.85 17.37
C ALA A 102 11.09 5.34 17.74
N SER A 103 11.57 6.19 16.83
CA SER A 103 11.41 7.63 16.91
C SER A 103 9.97 8.06 16.60
N GLN A 104 9.61 9.28 17.01
CA GLN A 104 8.30 9.85 16.68
C GLN A 104 8.04 9.89 15.17
N GLN A 105 9.07 10.15 14.35
CA GLN A 105 8.92 10.15 12.90
C GLN A 105 8.65 8.74 12.37
N GLU A 106 9.24 7.69 12.94
CA GLU A 106 8.98 6.31 12.55
C GLU A 106 7.56 5.88 12.94
N ILE A 107 7.05 6.33 14.08
CA ILE A 107 5.65 6.14 14.49
C ILE A 107 4.71 6.80 13.48
N VAL A 108 4.94 8.07 13.14
CA VAL A 108 4.14 8.80 12.13
C VAL A 108 4.20 8.11 10.77
N ASN A 109 5.39 7.66 10.33
CA ASN A 109 5.53 6.92 9.08
C ASN A 109 4.77 5.60 9.11
N MET A 110 4.75 4.90 10.24
CA MET A 110 3.97 3.68 10.40
C MET A 110 2.47 3.97 10.32
N ILE A 111 1.97 5.07 10.89
CA ILE A 111 0.56 5.47 10.76
C ILE A 111 0.18 5.72 9.29
N TRP A 112 1.06 6.36 8.51
CA TRP A 112 0.84 6.56 7.07
C TRP A 112 0.72 5.25 6.27
N LYS A 113 1.22 4.12 6.79
CA LYS A 113 1.05 2.80 6.15
C LYS A 113 -0.40 2.36 6.02
N TYR A 114 -1.39 3.05 6.60
CA TYR A 114 -2.80 2.85 6.26
C TYR A 114 -3.05 2.85 4.75
N GLU A 115 -2.41 3.74 4.00
CA GLU A 115 -2.56 3.82 2.55
C GLU A 115 -1.90 2.65 1.81
N ALA A 116 -0.76 2.18 2.32
CA ALA A 116 -0.10 0.99 1.81
C ALA A 116 -0.93 -0.27 2.08
N TYR A 117 -1.46 -0.40 3.30
CA TYR A 117 -2.41 -1.45 3.69
C TYR A 117 -3.68 -1.42 2.83
N TRP A 118 -4.22 -0.24 2.55
CA TRP A 118 -5.39 -0.05 1.71
C TRP A 118 -5.20 -0.62 0.29
N VAL A 119 -4.00 -0.42 -0.29
CA VAL A 119 -3.60 -1.04 -1.55
C VAL A 119 -3.60 -2.57 -1.46
N LEU A 120 -3.12 -3.15 -0.35
CA LEU A 120 -3.13 -4.61 -0.17
C LEU A 120 -4.57 -5.13 -0.08
N LEU A 121 -5.47 -4.47 0.65
CA LEU A 121 -6.88 -4.83 0.69
C LEU A 121 -7.55 -4.75 -0.68
N TRP A 122 -7.21 -3.72 -1.46
CA TRP A 122 -7.69 -3.59 -2.83
C TRP A 122 -7.17 -4.73 -3.72
N ALA A 123 -5.87 -5.05 -3.65
CA ALA A 123 -5.29 -6.15 -4.39
C ALA A 123 -5.93 -7.50 -4.01
N LEU A 124 -6.28 -7.70 -2.74
CA LEU A 124 -7.00 -8.88 -2.23
C LEU A 124 -8.48 -8.91 -2.62
N GLY A 125 -9.00 -7.88 -3.30
CA GLY A 125 -10.39 -7.80 -3.74
C GLY A 125 -11.39 -7.46 -2.63
N ILE A 126 -10.91 -7.03 -1.45
CA ILE A 126 -11.75 -6.62 -0.32
C ILE A 126 -12.19 -5.16 -0.50
N VAL A 127 -11.28 -4.30 -0.95
CA VAL A 127 -11.60 -2.94 -1.40
C VAL A 127 -11.87 -2.96 -2.90
N GLU A 128 -13.02 -2.40 -3.31
CA GLU A 128 -13.50 -2.46 -4.70
C GLU A 128 -12.69 -1.54 -5.64
N GLU A 129 -12.29 -0.36 -5.18
CA GLU A 129 -11.60 0.64 -6.00
C GLU A 129 -10.58 1.43 -5.17
N LEU A 130 -9.40 1.70 -5.76
CA LEU A 130 -8.52 2.75 -5.27
C LEU A 130 -9.00 4.10 -5.82
N LYS A 131 -9.75 4.83 -5.00
CA LYS A 131 -10.19 6.19 -5.33
C LYS A 131 -8.98 7.09 -5.59
N TYR A 132 -9.25 8.21 -6.28
CA TYR A 132 -8.26 9.26 -6.49
C TYR A 132 -7.56 9.63 -5.17
N PRO A 133 -6.23 9.83 -5.14
CA PRO A 133 -5.48 9.96 -3.90
C PRO A 133 -5.48 11.42 -3.38
N ASP A 134 -6.66 11.96 -3.13
CA ASP A 134 -6.88 13.26 -2.48
C ASP A 134 -7.40 13.12 -1.04
N GLU A 135 -8.07 12.01 -0.74
CA GLU A 135 -8.62 11.68 0.57
C GLU A 135 -7.99 10.42 1.16
N ILE A 136 -7.80 10.42 2.48
CA ILE A 136 -7.26 9.28 3.23
C ILE A 136 -8.22 8.08 3.19
N ALA A 137 -7.66 6.88 3.37
CA ALA A 137 -8.39 5.63 3.48
C ALA A 137 -9.41 5.66 4.62
N ASP A 138 -10.46 4.85 4.48
CA ASP A 138 -11.45 4.62 5.53
C ASP A 138 -10.81 3.74 6.62
N CYS A 139 -10.25 4.38 7.64
CA CYS A 139 -9.55 3.71 8.74
C CYS A 139 -10.46 2.75 9.51
N ASP A 140 -11.74 3.10 9.69
CA ASP A 140 -12.69 2.27 10.43
C ASP A 140 -12.97 0.97 9.68
N PHE A 141 -13.22 1.06 8.37
CA PHE A 141 -13.36 -0.12 7.52
C PHE A 141 -12.06 -0.93 7.47
N ALA A 142 -10.91 -0.26 7.32
CA ALA A 142 -9.59 -0.88 7.31
C ALA A 142 -9.35 -1.76 8.56
N ILE A 143 -9.73 -1.27 9.74
CA ILE A 143 -9.62 -2.02 11.00
C ILE A 143 -10.63 -3.17 11.04
N GLN A 144 -11.89 -2.90 10.68
CA GLN A 144 -12.98 -3.88 10.72
C GLN A 144 -12.69 -5.14 9.89
N VAL A 145 -12.02 -4.98 8.75
CA VAL A 145 -11.67 -6.07 7.83
C VAL A 145 -10.83 -7.18 8.50
N VAL A 146 -9.98 -6.83 9.47
CA VAL A 146 -9.17 -7.81 10.22
C VAL A 146 -9.81 -8.14 11.56
N SER A 147 -10.32 -7.16 12.30
CA SER A 147 -10.90 -7.38 13.63
C SER A 147 -12.18 -8.21 13.61
N GLY A 148 -12.88 -8.24 12.46
CA GLY A 148 -14.04 -9.09 12.22
C GLY A 148 -13.72 -10.56 11.93
N CYS A 149 -12.44 -10.95 11.87
CA CYS A 149 -12.01 -12.33 11.59
C CYS A 149 -11.39 -13.00 12.82
N ASP A 150 -11.66 -14.30 13.00
CA ASP A 150 -11.08 -15.11 14.07
C ASP A 150 -9.81 -15.88 13.70
N SER A 151 -9.40 -15.84 12.43
CA SER A 151 -8.16 -16.48 11.98
C SER A 151 -7.75 -15.98 10.60
N LEU A 152 -6.51 -16.29 10.20
CA LEU A 152 -6.09 -16.11 8.80
C LEU A 152 -6.98 -16.90 7.84
N GLN A 153 -7.43 -18.10 8.21
CA GLN A 153 -8.31 -18.90 7.36
C GLN A 153 -9.63 -18.18 7.08
N GLU A 154 -10.23 -17.55 8.09
CA GLU A 154 -11.47 -16.77 7.93
C GLU A 154 -11.23 -15.52 7.12
N PHE A 155 -10.14 -14.78 7.39
CA PHE A 155 -9.73 -13.65 6.56
C PHE A 155 -9.54 -14.04 5.09
N MET A 156 -9.05 -15.24 4.81
CA MET A 156 -8.88 -15.71 3.43
C MET A 156 -10.21 -16.03 2.72
N GLN A 157 -11.33 -16.19 3.43
CA GLN A 157 -12.64 -16.47 2.81
C GLN A 157 -13.21 -15.28 2.05
N GLN A 158 -12.83 -14.05 2.43
CA GLN A 158 -13.21 -12.82 1.75
C GLN A 158 -12.28 -12.46 0.58
N VAL A 159 -11.13 -13.12 0.46
CA VAL A 159 -10.09 -12.77 -0.52
C VAL A 159 -10.44 -13.27 -1.92
N LYS A 160 -10.36 -12.34 -2.88
CA LYS A 160 -10.37 -12.60 -4.32
C LYS A 160 -9.26 -11.77 -4.96
N LEU A 161 -8.06 -12.36 -5.01
CA LEU A 161 -6.87 -11.71 -5.55
C LEU A 161 -7.14 -11.18 -6.97
N ARG A 162 -6.86 -9.89 -7.18
CA ARG A 162 -7.03 -9.21 -8.47
C ARG A 162 -6.11 -9.77 -9.53
N ASN A 163 -6.53 -9.58 -10.77
CA ASN A 163 -5.68 -9.88 -11.91
C ASN A 163 -4.43 -9.00 -11.87
N ILE A 164 -3.28 -9.58 -12.23
CA ILE A 164 -2.02 -8.82 -12.29
C ILE A 164 -2.08 -7.63 -13.23
N GLU A 165 -2.87 -7.69 -14.31
CA GLU A 165 -3.09 -6.57 -15.23
C GLU A 165 -3.75 -5.37 -14.54
N GLU A 166 -4.70 -5.61 -13.64
CA GLU A 166 -5.33 -4.54 -12.85
C GLU A 166 -4.33 -3.90 -11.89
N ILE A 167 -3.51 -4.73 -11.22
CA ILE A 167 -2.45 -4.27 -10.30
C ILE A 167 -1.43 -3.42 -11.06
N LEU A 168 -0.99 -3.87 -12.23
CA LEU A 168 -0.06 -3.13 -13.08
C LEU A 168 -0.66 -1.82 -13.57
N ASP A 169 -1.94 -1.81 -13.96
CA ASP A 169 -2.65 -0.60 -14.40
C ASP A 169 -2.65 0.49 -13.30
N GLU A 170 -2.88 0.12 -12.04
CA GLU A 170 -2.80 1.05 -10.92
C GLU A 170 -1.35 1.40 -10.54
N ALA A 171 -0.41 0.47 -10.66
CA ALA A 171 1.02 0.75 -10.43
C ALA A 171 1.57 1.78 -11.44
N ASP A 172 1.20 1.66 -12.72
CA ASP A 172 1.61 2.61 -13.75
C ASP A 172 0.97 4.00 -13.52
N LEU A 173 -0.28 4.02 -13.06
CA LEU A 173 -0.99 5.25 -12.75
C LEU A 173 -0.39 5.98 -11.54
N ILE A 174 -0.16 5.28 -10.43
CA ILE A 174 0.40 5.88 -9.22
C ILE A 174 1.83 6.37 -9.45
N TYR A 175 2.63 5.64 -10.24
CA TYR A 175 3.98 6.04 -10.64
C TYR A 175 3.99 7.41 -11.35
N ARG A 176 2.99 7.66 -12.19
CA ARG A 176 2.82 8.95 -12.88
C ARG A 176 2.32 10.05 -11.95
N TYR A 177 1.45 9.74 -11.01
CA TYR A 177 1.04 10.70 -9.98
C TYR A 177 2.21 11.08 -9.09
N ASP A 178 3.05 10.12 -8.71
CA ASP A 178 4.22 10.37 -7.87
C ASP A 178 5.23 11.27 -8.58
N TRP A 179 5.51 10.99 -9.86
CA TRP A 179 6.32 11.89 -10.69
C TRP A 179 5.77 13.33 -10.69
N ALA A 180 4.46 13.50 -10.85
CA ALA A 180 3.84 14.82 -10.87
C ALA A 180 3.93 15.54 -9.50
N CYS A 181 3.80 14.80 -8.40
CA CYS A 181 4.03 15.30 -7.05
C CYS A 181 5.50 15.72 -6.83
N VAL A 182 6.45 14.92 -7.31
CA VAL A 182 7.90 15.18 -7.23
C VAL A 182 8.26 16.43 -8.04
N ASP A 183 7.78 16.54 -9.28
CA ASP A 183 8.01 17.71 -10.14
C ASP A 183 7.47 19.00 -9.51
N ALA A 184 6.24 18.97 -8.97
CA ALA A 184 5.67 20.11 -8.25
C ALA A 184 6.52 20.50 -7.03
N ARG A 185 6.96 19.53 -6.23
CA ARG A 185 7.84 19.77 -5.08
C ARG A 185 9.17 20.41 -5.48
N LEU A 186 9.81 19.92 -6.55
CA LEU A 186 11.06 20.49 -7.08
C LEU A 186 10.88 21.94 -7.55
N LYS A 187 9.68 22.27 -8.06
CA LYS A 187 9.30 23.63 -8.46
C LYS A 187 8.76 24.50 -7.32
N GLN A 188 8.75 23.99 -6.08
CA GLN A 188 8.17 24.66 -4.90
C GLN A 188 6.68 25.01 -5.10
N GLN A 189 5.95 24.12 -5.74
CA GLN A 189 4.52 24.22 -6.01
C GLN A 189 3.74 23.20 -5.18
N HIS A 190 2.44 23.46 -5.00
CA HIS A 190 1.54 22.47 -4.44
C HIS A 190 1.38 21.29 -5.40
N ALA A 191 1.12 20.11 -4.85
CA ALA A 191 0.80 18.93 -5.64
C ALA A 191 -0.38 19.22 -6.60
N PRO A 192 -0.30 18.79 -7.86
CA PRO A 192 -1.27 19.18 -8.87
C PRO A 192 -2.63 18.51 -8.62
N ALA A 193 -3.70 19.19 -9.04
CA ALA A 193 -5.06 18.67 -8.99
C ALA A 193 -5.46 18.04 -7.63
N ASN A 194 -5.05 18.66 -6.52
CA ASN A 194 -5.32 18.23 -5.13
C ASN A 194 -4.78 16.83 -4.76
N LEU A 195 -3.82 16.28 -5.51
CA LEU A 195 -3.14 15.06 -5.09
C LEU A 195 -2.54 15.24 -3.69
N ASN A 196 -2.77 14.27 -2.82
CA ASN A 196 -2.06 14.19 -1.56
C ASN A 196 -0.77 13.40 -1.77
N ALA A 197 0.38 14.09 -1.74
CA ALA A 197 1.68 13.49 -2.01
C ALA A 197 2.04 12.35 -1.05
N SER A 198 1.59 12.40 0.21
CA SER A 198 1.84 11.32 1.18
C SER A 198 1.04 10.06 0.85
N ILE A 199 -0.22 10.23 0.43
CA ILE A 199 -1.05 9.10 -0.03
C ILE A 199 -0.44 8.48 -1.28
N VAL A 200 -0.06 9.32 -2.25
CA VAL A 200 0.57 8.86 -3.49
C VAL A 200 1.83 8.05 -3.21
N LEU A 201 2.70 8.53 -2.32
CA LEU A 201 3.95 7.86 -1.96
C LEU A 201 3.73 6.49 -1.33
N GLU A 202 2.85 6.38 -0.34
CA GLU A 202 2.58 5.10 0.34
C GLU A 202 1.91 4.08 -0.58
N ARG A 203 0.97 4.54 -1.43
CA ARG A 203 0.34 3.68 -2.42
C ARG A 203 1.33 3.23 -3.50
N HIS A 204 2.24 4.11 -3.92
CA HIS A 204 3.31 3.77 -4.88
C HIS A 204 4.23 2.68 -4.32
N GLY A 205 4.68 2.83 -3.07
CA GLY A 205 5.50 1.82 -2.41
C GLY A 205 4.81 0.46 -2.31
N ALA A 206 3.52 0.43 -1.94
CA ALA A 206 2.76 -0.81 -1.84
C ALA A 206 2.50 -1.47 -3.21
N LEU A 207 2.21 -0.67 -4.25
CA LEU A 207 2.02 -1.17 -5.61
C LEU A 207 3.33 -1.75 -6.18
N ASN A 208 4.47 -1.10 -5.95
CA ASN A 208 5.77 -1.65 -6.32
C ASN A 208 6.09 -2.92 -5.54
N TRP A 209 5.77 -2.96 -4.24
CA TRP A 209 5.88 -4.19 -3.46
C TRP A 209 4.98 -5.31 -4.01
N LEU A 210 3.85 -5.03 -4.65
CA LEU A 210 3.03 -6.10 -5.24
C LEU A 210 3.67 -6.69 -6.51
N ILE A 211 4.34 -5.87 -7.34
CA ILE A 211 4.81 -6.26 -8.68
C ILE A 211 6.31 -6.61 -8.76
N GLN A 212 7.13 -6.19 -7.79
CA GLN A 212 8.58 -6.47 -7.78
C GLN A 212 8.90 -7.58 -6.78
N ALA A 213 9.43 -8.72 -7.23
CA ALA A 213 9.62 -9.90 -6.38
C ALA A 213 10.59 -9.68 -5.20
N ASP A 214 11.59 -8.81 -5.38
CA ASP A 214 12.65 -8.49 -4.44
C ASP A 214 12.42 -7.18 -3.66
N ALA A 215 11.29 -6.50 -3.87
CA ALA A 215 10.97 -5.26 -3.18
C ALA A 215 10.92 -5.43 -1.65
N ASP A 216 11.61 -4.50 -0.98
CA ASP A 216 11.58 -4.33 0.46
C ASP A 216 10.32 -3.54 0.88
N TRP A 217 9.54 -4.08 1.82
CA TRP A 217 8.37 -3.41 2.36
C TRP A 217 8.71 -2.13 3.13
N ASP A 218 9.83 -2.13 3.84
CA ASP A 218 10.26 -1.01 4.68
C ASP A 218 10.91 0.11 3.87
N ASN A 219 11.47 -0.22 2.69
CA ASN A 219 12.22 0.68 1.82
C ASN A 219 11.91 0.40 0.34
N PRO A 220 10.65 0.60 -0.11
CA PRO A 220 10.29 0.38 -1.49
C PRO A 220 11.01 1.38 -2.40
N ASP A 221 11.44 0.93 -3.58
CA ASP A 221 11.92 1.85 -4.61
C ASP A 221 10.72 2.59 -5.20
N VAL A 222 10.74 3.91 -5.05
CA VAL A 222 9.71 4.84 -5.54
C VAL A 222 10.33 5.92 -6.43
N SER A 223 11.49 5.62 -7.02
CA SER A 223 12.19 6.55 -7.90
C SER A 223 11.35 6.87 -9.14
N THR A 224 11.17 8.16 -9.43
CA THR A 224 10.41 8.68 -10.58
C THR A 224 11.21 9.69 -11.40
#